data_AF-A0A6J6AYF4-F1
#
_entry.id   AF-A0A6J6AYF4-F1
#
_cell.length_a   1.000
_cell.length_b   1.000
_cell.length_c   1.000
_cell.angle_alpha   90.00
_cell.angle_beta   90.00
_cell.angle_gamma   90.00
#
_symmetry.space_group_name_H-M   'P 1'
#
loop_
_entity.id
_entity.type
_entity.pdbx_description
1 polymer ?
#
loop_
_entity_poly.entity_id
_entity_poly.type
_entity_poly.pdbx_seq_one_letter_code
_entity_poly.pdbx_strand_id
1 'polypeptide(L)'
;MQGGTLFPTMIFVICILGVALIAYARQSQEQVSALDTAKQNYYTAFGIYKCDDFVGSLPAVQDVGADAATLKAGAYIESAGVIRWEPQVLSGERRANLQTIFDLYGIEVTNDSIKFPQTINNGETISETDTKCGDKDASVQVSVWDSKISSSKISIADLGKVRLTGNGMAITLAFVPKDVEVPQPASTSDLELLTLNS
;
A
#
# COMPACT_ATOMS: atom_id res chain seq x y z
N MET A 1 -2.52 30.71 59.67
CA MET A 1 -3.39 29.58 59.26
C MET A 1 -3.47 29.61 57.75
N GLN A 2 -2.53 28.96 57.06
CA GLN A 2 -2.31 29.15 55.63
C GLN A 2 -1.74 27.85 55.06
N GLY A 3 -2.35 27.29 54.02
CA GLY A 3 -1.77 26.17 53.24
C GLY A 3 -2.66 24.96 52.93
N GLY A 4 -3.89 24.86 53.44
CA GLY A 4 -4.71 23.63 53.29
C GLY A 4 -5.50 23.46 51.98
N THR A 5 -5.78 24.55 51.26
CA THR A 5 -6.72 24.52 50.11
C THR A 5 -6.04 24.69 48.75
N LEU A 6 -4.76 25.08 48.73
CA LEU A 6 -4.02 25.43 47.51
C LEU A 6 -3.71 24.19 46.65
N PHE A 7 -3.38 23.07 47.30
CA PHE A 7 -3.14 21.79 46.65
C PHE A 7 -4.41 21.22 45.98
N PRO A 8 -5.57 21.11 46.66
CA PRO A 8 -6.78 20.61 46.01
C PRO A 8 -7.36 21.56 44.95
N THR A 9 -7.21 22.89 45.09
CA THR A 9 -7.65 23.82 44.03
C THR A 9 -6.81 23.70 42.77
N MET A 10 -5.48 23.55 42.90
CA MET A 10 -4.61 23.37 41.73
C MET A 10 -4.95 22.08 40.97
N ILE A 11 -5.19 20.98 41.69
CA ILE A 11 -5.61 19.70 41.07
C ILE A 11 -6.93 19.86 40.34
N PHE A 12 -7.91 20.54 40.94
CA PHE A 12 -9.22 20.76 40.33
C PHE A 12 -9.13 21.55 39.02
N VAL A 13 -8.29 22.60 38.99
CA VAL A 13 -8.02 23.38 37.77
C VAL A 13 -7.40 22.50 36.69
N ILE A 14 -6.40 21.68 37.04
CA ILE A 14 -5.75 20.76 36.08
C ILE A 14 -6.75 19.73 35.53
N CYS A 15 -7.62 19.18 36.37
CA CYS A 15 -8.65 18.23 35.94
C CYS A 15 -9.62 18.87 34.95
N ILE A 16 -10.10 20.09 35.24
CA ILE A 16 -10.99 20.81 34.31
C ILE A 16 -10.27 21.08 32.99
N LEU A 17 -9.02 21.53 33.04
CA LEU A 17 -8.23 21.82 31.84
C LEU A 17 -7.97 20.55 31.02
N GLY A 18 -7.71 19.42 31.68
CA GLY A 18 -7.56 18.11 31.05
C GLY A 18 -8.85 17.65 30.36
N VAL A 19 -10.01 17.77 31.03
CA VAL A 19 -11.31 17.43 30.43
C VAL A 19 -11.63 18.36 29.26
N ALA A 20 -11.33 19.65 29.38
CA ALA A 20 -11.53 20.62 28.30
C ALA A 20 -10.64 20.30 27.08
N LEU A 21 -9.38 19.92 27.29
CA LEU A 21 -8.48 19.51 26.21
C LEU A 21 -8.94 18.20 25.55
N ILE A 22 -9.41 17.22 26.32
CA ILE A 22 -9.97 15.98 25.76
C ILE A 22 -11.24 16.26 24.95
N ALA A 23 -12.13 17.12 25.46
CA ALA A 23 -13.35 17.52 24.76
C ALA A 23 -13.03 18.27 23.45
N TYR A 24 -12.08 19.22 23.53
CA TYR A 24 -11.61 19.94 22.35
C TYR A 24 -10.95 18.99 21.34
N ALA A 25 -10.11 18.05 21.77
CA ALA A 25 -9.50 17.06 20.89
C ALA A 25 -10.54 16.16 20.21
N ARG A 26 -11.61 15.77 20.93
CA ARG A 26 -12.72 15.00 20.34
C ARG A 26 -13.57 15.80 19.35
N GLN A 27 -13.72 17.10 19.58
CA GLN A 27 -14.53 17.97 18.71
C GLN A 27 -13.75 18.49 17.50
N SER A 28 -12.43 18.65 17.63
CA SER A 28 -11.53 19.06 16.54
C SER A 28 -11.14 17.91 15.61
N GLN A 29 -11.37 16.65 16.01
CA GLN A 29 -11.48 15.56 15.05
C GLN A 29 -12.75 15.80 14.23
N GLU A 30 -12.58 16.26 12.98
CA GLU A 30 -13.66 16.24 12.00
C GLU A 30 -14.33 14.87 12.05
N GLN A 31 -15.64 14.84 12.28
CA GLN A 31 -16.45 13.65 12.09
C GLN A 31 -16.50 13.36 10.59
N VAL A 32 -15.41 12.86 10.03
CA VAL A 32 -15.46 12.23 8.72
C VAL A 32 -16.32 10.99 8.93
N SER A 33 -17.53 11.04 8.39
CA SER A 33 -18.46 9.91 8.46
C SER A 33 -17.72 8.67 7.98
N ALA A 34 -17.86 7.54 8.68
CA ALA A 34 -17.31 6.27 8.20
C ALA A 34 -17.78 5.94 6.77
N LEU A 35 -18.94 6.48 6.38
CA LEU A 35 -19.48 6.41 5.02
C LEU A 35 -18.73 7.28 4.01
N ASP A 36 -18.27 8.46 4.42
CA ASP A 36 -17.49 9.37 3.55
C ASP A 36 -16.06 8.86 3.39
N THR A 37 -15.45 8.32 4.45
CA THR A 37 -14.17 7.59 4.36
C THR A 37 -14.29 6.35 3.48
N ALA A 38 -15.38 5.59 3.58
CA ALA A 38 -15.61 4.39 2.76
C ALA A 38 -15.76 4.69 1.26
N LYS A 39 -16.07 5.93 0.88
CA LYS A 39 -16.18 6.37 -0.53
C LYS A 39 -14.91 7.06 -1.05
N GLN A 40 -13.87 7.18 -0.23
CA GLN A 40 -12.63 7.78 -0.69
C GLN A 40 -11.84 6.80 -1.54
N ASN A 41 -11.44 7.28 -2.71
CA ASN A 41 -10.62 6.56 -3.66
C ASN A 41 -9.15 6.81 -3.33
N TYR A 42 -8.45 5.75 -2.96
CA TYR A 42 -7.01 5.76 -2.76
C TYR A 42 -6.35 5.16 -4.00
N TYR A 43 -5.21 5.72 -4.39
CA TYR A 43 -4.46 5.25 -5.53
C TYR A 43 -3.07 4.78 -5.09
N THR A 44 -2.65 3.66 -5.65
CA THR A 44 -1.33 3.06 -5.42
C THR A 44 -0.71 2.71 -6.77
N ALA A 45 0.53 3.17 -7.02
CA ALA A 45 1.33 2.71 -8.14
C ALA A 45 1.95 1.36 -7.80
N PHE A 46 1.86 0.41 -8.73
CA PHE A 46 2.44 -0.92 -8.62
C PHE A 46 3.29 -1.23 -9.84
N GLY A 47 4.47 -1.82 -9.61
CA GLY A 47 5.35 -2.30 -10.65
C GLY A 47 6.06 -3.59 -10.25
N ILE A 48 6.54 -4.31 -11.25
CA ILE A 48 7.32 -5.53 -11.08
C ILE A 48 8.68 -5.31 -11.69
N TYR A 49 9.72 -5.44 -10.89
CA TYR A 49 11.10 -5.19 -11.29
C TYR A 49 11.89 -6.50 -11.26
N LYS A 50 12.36 -6.95 -12.42
CA LYS A 50 13.11 -8.19 -12.57
C LYS A 50 14.55 -7.83 -12.95
N CYS A 51 15.47 -8.13 -12.03
CA CYS A 51 16.91 -7.92 -12.16
C CYS A 51 17.31 -6.44 -12.35
N ASP A 52 17.16 -5.92 -13.55
CA ASP A 52 17.65 -4.61 -13.99
C ASP A 52 16.59 -3.84 -14.80
N ASP A 53 15.43 -4.44 -15.05
CA ASP A 53 14.34 -3.82 -15.80
C ASP A 53 12.97 -4.08 -15.17
N PHE A 54 12.03 -3.17 -15.43
CA PHE A 54 10.62 -3.46 -15.16
C PHE A 54 10.11 -4.51 -16.14
N VAL A 55 9.39 -5.51 -15.62
CA VAL A 55 8.55 -6.38 -16.43
C VAL A 55 7.59 -5.46 -17.21
N GLY A 56 7.38 -5.76 -18.49
CA GLY A 56 6.63 -4.92 -19.43
C GLY A 56 5.27 -4.44 -18.89
N SER A 57 4.66 -3.46 -19.56
CA SER A 57 3.46 -2.76 -19.09
C SER A 57 2.40 -3.73 -18.53
N LEU A 58 2.09 -3.57 -17.25
CA LEU A 58 1.04 -4.35 -16.60
C LEU A 58 -0.29 -4.11 -17.34
N PRO A 59 -1.11 -5.16 -17.51
CA PRO A 59 -2.34 -5.07 -18.28
C PRO A 59 -3.29 -4.05 -17.63
N ALA A 60 -3.93 -3.22 -18.45
CA ALA A 60 -4.96 -2.29 -17.97
C ALA A 60 -6.28 -3.05 -17.75
N VAL A 61 -7.26 -2.41 -17.10
CA VAL A 61 -8.56 -3.04 -16.82
C VAL A 61 -9.26 -3.61 -18.07
N GLN A 62 -9.02 -3.01 -19.23
CA GLN A 62 -9.55 -3.47 -20.52
C GLN A 62 -8.95 -4.81 -20.97
N ASP A 63 -7.73 -5.14 -20.52
CA ASP A 63 -6.96 -6.31 -20.92
C ASP A 63 -7.11 -7.50 -19.95
N VAL A 64 -7.43 -7.24 -18.66
CA VAL A 64 -7.65 -8.29 -17.65
C VAL A 64 -9.11 -8.80 -17.64
N GLY A 65 -10.01 -8.13 -18.37
CA GLY A 65 -11.42 -8.48 -18.45
C GLY A 65 -12.22 -8.08 -17.20
N ALA A 66 -13.55 -8.04 -17.32
CA ALA A 66 -14.45 -7.63 -16.24
C ALA A 66 -14.34 -8.51 -14.97
N ASP A 67 -13.86 -9.75 -15.12
CA ASP A 67 -13.73 -10.71 -14.02
C ASP A 67 -12.66 -10.28 -12.99
N ALA A 68 -11.56 -9.66 -13.42
CA ALA A 68 -10.53 -9.16 -12.50
C ALA A 68 -11.03 -8.01 -11.62
N ALA A 69 -11.89 -7.15 -12.17
CA ALA A 69 -12.57 -6.08 -11.42
C ALA A 69 -13.58 -6.61 -10.38
N THR A 70 -13.93 -7.90 -10.44
CA THR A 70 -14.83 -8.57 -9.48
C THR A 70 -14.14 -9.47 -8.47
N LEU A 71 -12.83 -9.71 -8.58
CA LEU A 71 -12.11 -10.65 -7.71
C LEU A 71 -12.07 -10.22 -6.23
N LYS A 72 -12.23 -8.92 -5.93
CA LYS A 72 -12.30 -8.44 -4.54
C LYS A 72 -13.04 -7.12 -4.40
N ALA A 73 -13.96 -7.05 -3.44
CA ALA A 73 -14.67 -5.82 -3.12
C ALA A 73 -13.68 -4.72 -2.70
N GLY A 74 -13.67 -3.61 -3.43
CA GLY A 74 -12.93 -2.39 -3.04
C GLY A 74 -11.52 -2.23 -3.60
N ALA A 75 -11.08 -3.01 -4.60
CA ALA A 75 -9.84 -2.73 -5.33
C ALA A 75 -10.01 -2.93 -6.84
N TYR A 76 -9.51 -1.99 -7.64
CA TYR A 76 -9.76 -1.86 -9.07
C TYR A 76 -8.49 -1.41 -9.78
N ILE A 77 -8.22 -1.98 -10.96
CA ILE A 77 -7.18 -1.46 -11.85
C ILE A 77 -7.72 -0.18 -12.49
N GLU A 78 -7.05 0.95 -12.25
CA GLU A 78 -7.44 2.24 -12.84
C GLU A 78 -6.77 2.45 -14.20
N SER A 79 -5.48 2.16 -14.26
CA SER A 79 -4.68 2.15 -15.47
C SER A 79 -3.52 1.15 -15.30
N ALA A 80 -2.72 0.98 -16.35
CA ALA A 80 -1.56 0.09 -16.32
C ALA A 80 -0.64 0.42 -15.12
N GLY A 81 -0.59 -0.50 -14.14
CA GLY A 81 0.22 -0.31 -12.93
C GLY A 81 -0.29 0.75 -11.94
N VAL A 82 -1.53 1.22 -12.06
CA VAL A 82 -2.20 2.05 -11.03
C VAL A 82 -3.44 1.34 -10.52
N ILE A 83 -3.50 1.13 -9.22
CA ILE A 83 -4.63 0.49 -8.54
C ILE A 83 -5.38 1.54 -7.74
N ARG A 84 -6.68 1.67 -8.00
CA ARG A 84 -7.61 2.37 -7.12
C ARG A 84 -8.16 1.39 -6.10
N TRP A 85 -8.22 1.78 -4.84
CA TRP A 85 -8.81 0.98 -3.78
C TRP A 85 -9.59 1.86 -2.80
N GLU A 86 -10.62 1.29 -2.21
CA GLU A 86 -11.51 1.93 -1.24
C GLU A 86 -11.28 1.27 0.14
N PRO A 87 -11.15 2.06 1.22
CA PRO A 87 -10.95 1.49 2.54
C PRO A 87 -12.25 0.84 2.99
N GLN A 88 -12.22 -0.46 3.25
CA GLN A 88 -13.37 -1.18 3.79
C GLN A 88 -13.55 -0.83 5.28
N VAL A 89 -14.31 0.23 5.56
CA VAL A 89 -14.48 0.75 6.93
C VAL A 89 -15.52 -0.05 7.74
N LEU A 90 -16.38 -0.85 7.08
CA LEU A 90 -17.62 -1.36 7.69
C LEU A 90 -17.68 -2.87 7.97
N SER A 91 -16.81 -3.71 7.42
CA SER A 91 -17.05 -5.16 7.43
C SER A 91 -16.14 -6.00 8.33
N GLY A 92 -15.35 -5.42 9.25
CA GLY A 92 -14.39 -6.22 10.06
C GLY A 92 -13.42 -7.04 9.20
N GLU A 93 -13.39 -6.73 7.91
CA GLU A 93 -12.80 -7.48 6.84
C GLU A 93 -11.45 -6.84 6.59
N ARG A 94 -10.45 -7.71 6.50
CA ARG A 94 -9.04 -7.39 6.56
C ARG A 94 -8.70 -6.20 5.67
N ARG A 95 -8.13 -5.16 6.31
CA ARG A 95 -7.44 -4.01 5.69
C ARG A 95 -6.77 -4.42 4.36
N ALA A 96 -6.96 -3.63 3.31
CA ALA A 96 -6.37 -3.87 2.01
C ALA A 96 -4.85 -4.10 2.16
N ASN A 97 -4.38 -5.21 1.61
CA ASN A 97 -2.99 -5.64 1.65
C ASN A 97 -2.49 -5.89 0.24
N LEU A 98 -1.17 -5.97 0.08
CA LEU A 98 -0.54 -6.17 -1.22
C LEU A 98 -1.00 -7.47 -1.91
N GLN A 99 -1.38 -8.50 -1.14
CA GLN A 99 -2.00 -9.71 -1.68
C GLN A 99 -3.21 -9.40 -2.56
N THR A 100 -4.00 -8.37 -2.22
CA THR A 100 -5.14 -7.96 -3.05
C THR A 100 -4.72 -7.48 -4.43
N ILE A 101 -3.60 -6.79 -4.54
CA ILE A 101 -3.05 -6.37 -5.84
C ILE A 101 -2.53 -7.59 -6.61
N PHE A 102 -1.89 -8.54 -5.93
CA PHE A 102 -1.44 -9.80 -6.55
C PHE A 102 -2.63 -10.60 -7.08
N ASP A 103 -3.69 -10.75 -6.29
CA ASP A 103 -4.92 -11.44 -6.67
C ASP A 103 -5.57 -10.76 -7.90
N LEU A 104 -5.61 -9.41 -7.96
CA LEU A 104 -6.16 -8.65 -9.10
C LEU A 104 -5.43 -8.94 -10.41
N TYR A 105 -4.11 -9.06 -10.36
CA TYR A 105 -3.32 -9.40 -11.54
C TYR A 105 -3.17 -10.91 -11.76
N GLY A 106 -3.72 -11.76 -10.88
CA GLY A 106 -3.53 -13.22 -10.96
C GLY A 106 -2.08 -13.67 -10.75
N ILE A 107 -1.30 -12.89 -10.01
CA ILE A 107 0.10 -13.20 -9.69
C ILE A 107 0.14 -13.96 -8.37
N GLU A 108 0.83 -15.11 -8.34
CA GLU A 108 1.08 -15.83 -7.11
C GLU A 108 2.48 -15.47 -6.59
N VAL A 109 2.55 -14.87 -5.40
CA VAL A 109 3.81 -14.46 -4.77
C VAL A 109 3.99 -15.21 -3.46
N THR A 110 5.14 -15.85 -3.30
CA THR A 110 5.61 -16.41 -2.02
C THR A 110 6.84 -15.64 -1.55
N ASN A 111 7.42 -16.02 -0.42
CA ASN A 111 8.64 -15.37 0.05
C ASN A 111 9.83 -15.58 -0.90
N ASP A 112 9.83 -16.68 -1.67
CA ASP A 112 11.01 -17.11 -2.44
C ASP A 112 10.69 -17.31 -3.94
N SER A 113 9.46 -17.01 -4.37
CA SER A 113 9.04 -17.18 -5.77
C SER A 113 7.92 -16.23 -6.19
N ILE A 114 7.90 -15.93 -7.50
CA ILE A 114 6.82 -15.21 -8.17
C ILE A 114 6.40 -16.04 -9.38
N LYS A 115 5.10 -16.32 -9.48
CA LYS A 115 4.50 -16.99 -10.63
C LYS A 115 3.55 -16.04 -11.32
N PHE A 116 3.86 -15.73 -12.56
CA PHE A 116 3.08 -14.82 -13.38
C PHE A 116 1.92 -15.55 -14.08
N PRO A 117 0.79 -14.86 -14.35
CA PRO A 117 -0.22 -15.35 -15.28
C PRO A 117 0.29 -15.27 -16.73
N GLN A 118 -0.36 -15.97 -17.66
CA GLN A 118 0.02 -15.93 -19.10
C GLN A 118 0.01 -14.52 -19.70
N THR A 119 -0.81 -13.62 -19.16
CA THR A 119 -0.92 -12.22 -19.59
C THR A 119 0.24 -11.34 -19.18
N ILE A 120 1.04 -11.76 -18.19
CA ILE A 120 2.18 -11.00 -17.66
C ILE A 120 3.43 -11.86 -17.80
N ASN A 121 4.48 -11.31 -18.42
CA ASN A 121 5.75 -12.01 -18.54
C ASN A 121 5.64 -13.45 -19.10
N ASN A 122 4.67 -13.68 -20.00
CA ASN A 122 4.35 -14.98 -20.63
C ASN A 122 4.09 -16.13 -19.64
N GLY A 123 3.65 -15.84 -18.42
CA GLY A 123 3.39 -16.85 -17.39
C GLY A 123 4.64 -17.53 -16.83
N GLU A 124 5.79 -16.87 -16.93
CA GLU A 124 7.04 -17.35 -16.33
C GLU A 124 6.86 -17.58 -14.82
N THR A 125 7.59 -18.56 -14.27
CA THR A 125 7.75 -18.72 -12.83
C THR A 125 9.20 -18.44 -12.50
N ILE A 126 9.43 -17.50 -11.59
CA ILE A 126 10.77 -17.16 -11.09
C ILE A 126 10.88 -17.55 -9.63
N SER A 127 12.03 -18.09 -9.25
CA SER A 127 12.34 -18.55 -7.90
C SER A 127 13.78 -18.22 -7.55
N GLU A 128 14.08 -18.03 -6.27
CA GLU A 128 15.45 -17.82 -5.79
C GLU A 128 16.37 -19.03 -6.08
N THR A 129 15.78 -20.22 -6.24
CA THR A 129 16.52 -21.46 -6.50
C THR A 129 16.87 -21.66 -7.98
N ASP A 130 15.96 -21.29 -8.88
CA ASP A 130 16.05 -21.67 -10.29
C ASP A 130 16.33 -20.47 -11.21
N THR A 131 16.15 -19.25 -10.72
CA THR A 131 16.32 -18.02 -11.50
C THR A 131 17.46 -17.17 -10.95
N LYS A 132 18.32 -16.69 -11.83
CA LYS A 132 19.42 -15.78 -11.50
C LYS A 132 19.32 -14.50 -12.31
N CYS A 133 19.86 -13.43 -11.76
CA CYS A 133 20.05 -12.18 -12.47
C CYS A 133 21.47 -12.14 -13.03
N GLY A 134 21.63 -12.63 -14.26
CA GLY A 134 22.93 -12.97 -14.84
C GLY A 134 23.58 -14.09 -14.02
N ASP A 135 24.79 -13.84 -13.50
CA ASP A 135 25.52 -14.82 -12.69
C ASP A 135 25.25 -14.70 -11.18
N LYS A 136 24.40 -13.75 -10.76
CA LYS A 136 24.13 -13.46 -9.34
C LYS A 136 22.83 -14.11 -8.87
N ASP A 137 22.87 -14.64 -7.66
CA ASP A 137 21.66 -15.08 -6.96
C ASP A 137 20.80 -13.84 -6.63
N ALA A 138 19.49 -13.99 -6.76
CA ALA A 138 18.50 -12.94 -6.59
C ALA A 138 17.41 -13.39 -5.63
N SER A 139 16.83 -12.43 -4.91
CA SER A 139 15.80 -12.65 -3.91
C SER A 139 14.53 -11.88 -4.21
N VAL A 140 13.39 -12.41 -3.76
CA VAL A 140 12.11 -11.71 -3.85
C VAL A 140 12.01 -10.69 -2.70
N GLN A 141 11.73 -9.44 -3.05
CA GLN A 141 11.50 -8.38 -2.08
C GLN A 141 10.44 -7.41 -2.54
N VAL A 142 9.76 -6.76 -1.61
CA VAL A 142 8.80 -5.69 -1.86
C VAL A 142 9.36 -4.40 -1.32
N SER A 143 9.48 -3.38 -2.18
CA SER A 143 9.83 -2.03 -1.78
C SER A 143 8.58 -1.16 -1.75
N VAL A 144 8.35 -0.46 -0.64
CA VAL A 144 7.16 0.35 -0.40
C VAL A 144 7.56 1.79 -0.13
N TRP A 145 6.96 2.72 -0.86
CA TRP A 145 7.08 4.15 -0.63
C TRP A 145 5.73 4.69 -0.20
N ASP A 146 5.70 5.41 0.93
CA ASP A 146 4.48 6.06 1.43
C ASP A 146 4.06 7.24 0.51
N SER A 147 5.02 7.82 -0.21
CA SER A 147 4.84 8.86 -1.23
C SER A 147 6.05 8.93 -2.17
N LYS A 148 5.95 9.64 -3.29
CA LYS A 148 7.04 9.79 -4.27
C LYS A 148 8.38 10.27 -3.68
N ILE A 149 8.34 11.15 -2.69
CA ILE A 149 9.54 11.72 -2.05
C ILE A 149 10.00 10.96 -0.80
N SER A 150 9.27 9.93 -0.39
CA SER A 150 9.61 9.14 0.80
C SER A 150 10.77 8.17 0.53
N SER A 151 11.42 7.69 1.58
CA SER A 151 12.35 6.57 1.49
C SER A 151 11.59 5.24 1.42
N SER A 152 12.10 4.27 0.66
CA SER A 152 11.51 2.93 0.59
C SER A 152 11.64 2.16 1.90
N LYS A 153 10.59 1.42 2.27
CA LYS A 153 10.64 0.33 3.25
C LYS A 153 10.68 -0.98 2.49
N ILE A 154 11.72 -1.78 2.74
CA ILE A 154 11.90 -3.10 2.10
C ILE A 154 11.31 -4.18 3.00
N SER A 155 10.52 -5.07 2.41
CA SER A 155 9.97 -6.27 3.05
C SER A 155 10.41 -7.51 2.25
N ILE A 156 10.99 -8.49 2.93
CA ILE A 156 11.46 -9.77 2.33
C ILE A 156 10.67 -10.98 2.83
N ALA A 157 9.72 -10.77 3.73
CA ALA A 157 8.88 -11.81 4.29
C ALA A 157 7.45 -11.29 4.38
N ASP A 158 6.48 -12.22 4.32
CA ASP A 158 5.05 -11.88 4.41
C ASP A 158 4.65 -10.83 3.35
N LEU A 159 5.20 -10.96 2.14
CA LEU A 159 5.10 -9.96 1.06
C LEU A 159 3.65 -9.56 0.77
N GLY A 160 2.73 -10.52 0.73
CA GLY A 160 1.30 -10.25 0.53
C GLY A 160 0.59 -9.56 1.71
N LYS A 161 1.18 -9.55 2.92
CA LYS A 161 0.58 -8.93 4.12
C LYS A 161 0.98 -7.47 4.31
N VAL A 162 1.84 -6.93 3.45
CA VAL A 162 2.16 -5.49 3.41
C VAL A 162 0.85 -4.70 3.31
N ARG A 163 0.62 -3.79 4.25
CA ARG A 163 -0.64 -3.03 4.35
C ARG A 163 -0.65 -1.87 3.38
N LEU A 164 -1.79 -1.63 2.74
CA LEU A 164 -2.05 -0.41 2.02
C LEU A 164 -2.60 0.63 3.00
N THR A 165 -1.82 1.67 3.29
CA THR A 165 -2.08 2.58 4.42
C THR A 165 -2.41 4.02 4.03
N GLY A 166 -2.17 4.42 2.78
CA GLY A 166 -2.37 5.82 2.37
C GLY A 166 -2.57 5.99 0.87
N ASN A 167 -2.92 7.23 0.48
CA ASN A 167 -3.06 7.62 -0.92
C ASN A 167 -1.71 8.03 -1.48
N GLY A 168 -1.43 7.74 -2.76
CA GLY A 168 -0.19 8.16 -3.41
C GLY A 168 1.01 7.26 -3.09
N MET A 169 0.77 6.04 -2.61
CA MET A 169 1.84 5.08 -2.36
C MET A 169 2.40 4.51 -3.66
N ALA A 170 3.67 4.14 -3.63
CA ALA A 170 4.29 3.37 -4.70
C ALA A 170 4.80 2.04 -4.15
N ILE A 171 4.62 0.95 -4.89
CA ILE A 171 5.03 -0.38 -4.49
C ILE A 171 5.70 -1.07 -5.67
N THR A 172 6.91 -1.58 -5.44
CA THR A 172 7.63 -2.40 -6.42
C THR A 172 7.83 -3.80 -5.86
N LEU A 173 7.27 -4.81 -6.54
CA LEU A 173 7.65 -6.21 -6.34
C LEU A 173 8.92 -6.47 -7.13
N ALA A 174 10.03 -6.74 -6.45
CA ALA A 174 11.34 -6.88 -7.05
C ALA A 174 11.88 -8.31 -6.90
N PHE A 175 12.52 -8.80 -7.96
CA PHE A 175 13.39 -9.97 -7.93
C PHE A 175 14.78 -9.52 -8.34
N VAL A 176 15.64 -9.28 -7.36
CA VAL A 176 16.94 -8.62 -7.58
C VAL A 176 18.03 -9.24 -6.71
N PRO A 177 19.31 -9.15 -7.12
CA PRO A 177 20.43 -9.47 -6.25
C PRO A 177 20.41 -8.65 -4.97
N LYS A 178 21.10 -9.17 -3.95
CA LYS A 178 21.28 -8.46 -2.68
C LYS A 178 21.91 -7.08 -2.91
N ASP A 179 21.49 -6.11 -2.11
CA ASP A 179 22.01 -4.73 -2.06
C ASP A 179 21.76 -3.91 -3.35
N VAL A 180 20.83 -4.35 -4.21
CA VAL A 180 20.36 -3.56 -5.35
C VAL A 180 19.27 -2.59 -4.91
N GLU A 181 19.45 -1.31 -5.23
CA GLU A 181 18.43 -0.29 -5.02
C GLU A 181 17.31 -0.46 -6.06
N VAL A 182 16.08 -0.69 -5.58
CA VAL A 182 14.92 -0.90 -6.42
C VAL A 182 14.26 0.46 -6.73
N PRO A 183 14.03 0.80 -8.01
CA PRO A 183 13.38 2.05 -8.36
C PRO A 183 11.86 2.02 -8.10
N GLN A 184 11.27 3.21 -8.02
CA GLN A 184 9.82 3.36 -8.03
C GLN A 184 9.22 2.94 -9.39
N PRO A 185 7.98 2.43 -9.42
CA PRO A 185 7.29 2.09 -10.66
C PRO A 185 7.15 3.30 -11.59
N ALA A 186 7.23 3.07 -12.91
CA ALA A 186 7.00 4.12 -13.90
C ALA A 186 5.61 4.79 -13.78
N SER A 187 4.60 4.00 -13.34
CA SER A 187 3.22 4.45 -13.11
C SER A 187 3.07 5.46 -11.97
N THR A 188 4.13 5.76 -11.21
CA THR A 188 4.13 6.85 -10.24
C THR A 188 3.91 8.22 -10.87
N SER A 189 4.29 8.41 -12.13
CA SER A 189 4.02 9.66 -12.86
C SER A 189 2.52 9.82 -13.16
N ASP A 190 1.86 8.72 -13.53
CA ASP A 190 0.41 8.71 -13.78
C ASP A 190 -0.38 8.88 -12.47
N LEU A 191 0.13 8.30 -11.38
CA LEU A 191 -0.42 8.45 -10.04
C LEU A 191 -0.46 9.91 -9.58
N GLU A 192 0.61 10.69 -9.83
CA GLU A 192 0.63 12.12 -9.47
C GLU A 192 -0.47 12.93 -10.17
N LEU A 193 -0.76 12.63 -11.44
CA LEU A 193 -1.83 13.30 -12.18
C LEU A 193 -3.20 13.02 -11.58
N LEU A 194 -3.41 11.83 -11.02
CA LEU A 194 -4.66 11.42 -10.40
C LEU A 194 -4.83 11.99 -9.00
N THR A 195 -3.75 12.09 -8.22
CA THR A 195 -3.79 12.63 -6.85
C THR A 195 -3.79 14.16 -6.78
N LEU A 196 -3.31 14.85 -7.83
CA LEU A 196 -3.39 16.32 -7.94
C LEU A 196 -4.79 16.84 -8.27
N ASN A 197 -5.65 15.99 -8.85
CA ASN A 197 -7.02 16.35 -9.28
C ASN A 197 -8.12 15.78 -8.37
N SER A 198 -7.74 15.12 -7.26
CA SER A 198 -8.64 14.47 -6.30
C SER A 198 -8.85 15.29 -5.03
#